data_AF-A0A968T5L5-F1
#
_entry.id   AF-A0A968T5L5-F1
#
_cell.length_a   1.000
_cell.length_b   1.000
_cell.length_c   1.000
_cell.angle_alpha   90.00
_cell.angle_beta   90.00
_cell.angle_gamma   90.00
#
_symmetry.space_group_name_H-M   'P 1'
#
loop_
_entity.id
_entity.type
_entity.pdbx_description
1 polymer ?
#
loop_
_entity_poly.entity_id
_entity_poly.type
_entity_poly.pdbx_seq_one_letter_code
_entity_poly.pdbx_strand_id
1 'polypeptide(L)'
;MKEILPLNLKVLSERFEIAANSARIGIWEWDLLTHKVFWDKMMFELYNVDKQNYKETIPDWLKNLHPDDAVRFEEELHHSIRHKINHKTSYRIKNKQQGYKNIRCYFNIITDVNGKAIRVTGVNWDITERVLLESELVRAKESSEEKIRNIKECCFNLYK
;
A
#
# COMPACT_ATOMS: atom_id res chain seq x y z
N MET A 1 33.20 -20.41 2.10
CA MET A 1 32.02 -21.21 2.52
C MET A 1 30.81 -20.67 1.78
N LYS A 2 30.21 -21.45 0.86
CA LYS A 2 28.89 -21.11 0.32
C LYS A 2 27.86 -21.55 1.36
N GLU A 3 27.13 -20.62 1.95
CA GLU A 3 25.94 -20.96 2.75
C GLU A 3 24.96 -21.71 1.85
N ILE A 4 24.83 -23.02 2.07
CA ILE A 4 23.82 -23.84 1.42
C ILE A 4 22.51 -23.50 2.12
N LEU A 5 21.76 -22.56 1.55
CA LEU A 5 20.41 -22.27 1.99
C LEU A 5 19.60 -23.59 1.92
N PRO A 6 18.91 -24.01 2.99
CA PRO A 6 18.19 -25.29 2.99
C PRO A 6 17.18 -25.31 1.82
N LEU A 7 17.13 -26.42 1.09
CA LEU A 7 16.38 -26.55 -0.18
C LEU A 7 14.93 -26.03 -0.08
N ASN A 8 14.27 -26.26 1.06
CA ASN A 8 12.92 -25.76 1.33
C ASN A 8 12.83 -24.23 1.35
N LEU A 9 13.80 -23.55 1.97
CA LEU A 9 13.82 -22.08 2.02
C LEU A 9 14.08 -21.49 0.65
N LYS A 10 14.94 -22.12 -0.17
CA LYS A 10 15.18 -21.68 -1.55
C LYS A 10 13.91 -21.79 -2.41
N VAL A 11 13.22 -22.93 -2.35
CA VAL A 11 11.98 -23.15 -3.11
C VAL A 11 10.88 -22.19 -2.65
N LEU A 12 10.77 -21.93 -1.34
CA LEU A 12 9.81 -20.95 -0.82
C LEU A 12 10.13 -19.53 -1.30
N SER A 13 11.41 -19.13 -1.29
CA SER A 13 11.86 -17.83 -1.81
C SER A 13 11.52 -17.68 -3.29
N GLU A 14 11.79 -18.68 -4.11
CA GLU A 14 11.49 -18.65 -5.55
C GLU A 14 9.99 -18.50 -5.82
N ARG A 15 9.15 -19.28 -5.13
CA ARG A 15 7.67 -19.17 -5.27
C ARG A 15 7.17 -17.80 -4.85
N PHE A 16 7.73 -17.28 -3.77
CA PHE A 16 7.37 -15.96 -3.25
C PHE A 16 7.78 -14.85 -4.21
N GLU A 17 9.01 -14.89 -4.76
CA GLU A 17 9.48 -13.93 -5.76
C GLU A 17 8.61 -13.93 -7.02
N ILE A 18 8.24 -15.12 -7.53
CA ILE A 18 7.35 -15.22 -8.70
C ILE A 18 6.00 -14.58 -8.41
N ALA A 19 5.39 -14.90 -7.26
CA ALA A 19 4.10 -14.35 -6.88
C ALA A 19 4.17 -12.82 -6.71
N ALA A 20 5.14 -12.32 -5.94
CA ALA A 20 5.31 -10.89 -5.67
C ALA A 20 5.58 -10.09 -6.96
N ASN A 21 6.49 -10.58 -7.81
CA ASN A 21 6.84 -9.91 -9.06
C ASN A 21 5.66 -9.88 -10.05
N SER A 22 4.92 -10.99 -10.18
CA SER A 22 3.75 -11.07 -11.07
C SER A 22 2.65 -10.07 -10.70
N ALA A 23 2.48 -9.81 -9.40
CA ALA A 23 1.51 -8.86 -8.87
C ALA A 23 2.08 -7.45 -8.67
N ARG A 24 3.35 -7.23 -9.04
CA ARG A 24 4.10 -5.98 -8.81
C ARG A 24 4.01 -5.49 -7.36
N ILE A 25 4.14 -6.42 -6.42
CA ILE A 25 4.13 -6.17 -4.98
C ILE A 25 5.55 -5.81 -4.54
N GLY A 26 5.70 -4.62 -3.95
CA GLY A 26 6.93 -4.21 -3.28
C GLY A 26 6.93 -4.64 -1.82
N ILE A 27 8.08 -5.14 -1.36
CA ILE A 27 8.29 -5.60 0.01
C ILE A 27 9.17 -4.62 0.75
N TRP A 28 8.80 -4.33 1.99
CA TRP A 28 9.59 -3.52 2.88
C TRP A 28 9.65 -4.12 4.27
N GLU A 29 10.72 -3.80 4.97
CA GLU A 29 10.97 -4.24 6.34
C GLU A 29 11.54 -3.07 7.14
N TRP A 30 11.12 -2.94 8.40
CA TRP A 30 11.69 -2.01 9.35
C TRP A 30 12.14 -2.76 10.59
N ASP A 31 13.45 -2.81 10.81
CA ASP A 31 14.05 -3.31 12.03
C ASP A 31 13.89 -2.24 13.13
N LEU A 32 13.12 -2.56 14.17
CA LEU A 32 12.82 -1.63 15.27
C LEU A 32 13.98 -1.50 16.26
N LEU A 33 14.95 -2.41 16.23
CA LEU A 33 16.11 -2.39 17.11
C LEU A 33 17.24 -1.55 16.51
N THR A 34 17.48 -1.70 15.21
CA THR A 34 18.55 -0.98 14.51
C THR A 34 18.06 0.26 13.74
N HIS A 35 16.75 0.47 13.68
CA HIS A 35 16.09 1.51 12.88
C HIS A 35 16.43 1.47 11.38
N LYS A 36 16.81 0.30 10.86
CA LYS A 36 17.11 0.13 9.44
C LYS A 36 15.84 -0.22 8.70
N VAL A 37 15.62 0.44 7.57
CA VAL A 37 14.56 0.05 6.63
C VAL A 37 15.23 -0.71 5.50
N PHE A 38 14.59 -1.77 5.04
CA PHE A 38 14.96 -2.51 3.85
C PHE A 38 13.82 -2.41 2.84
N TRP A 39 14.15 -2.08 1.60
CA TRP A 39 13.24 -2.10 0.45
C TRP A 39 13.75 -3.08 -0.59
N ASP A 40 12.83 -3.85 -1.16
CA ASP A 40 13.13 -4.63 -2.35
C ASP A 40 13.17 -3.76 -3.62
N LYS A 41 13.52 -4.39 -4.75
CA LYS A 41 13.59 -3.71 -6.05
C LYS A 41 12.25 -3.09 -6.44
N MET A 42 11.14 -3.79 -6.19
CA MET A 42 9.81 -3.36 -6.60
C MET A 42 9.34 -2.13 -5.81
N MET A 43 9.71 -1.97 -4.55
CA MET A 43 9.48 -0.74 -3.79
C MET A 43 10.12 0.49 -4.45
N PHE A 44 11.38 0.38 -4.89
CA PHE A 44 12.03 1.48 -5.63
C PHE A 44 11.32 1.80 -6.94
N GLU A 45 10.85 0.78 -7.67
CA GLU A 45 10.06 0.96 -8.89
C GLU A 45 8.68 1.59 -8.64
N LEU A 46 7.95 1.14 -7.60
CA LEU A 46 6.63 1.66 -7.23
C LEU A 46 6.69 3.15 -6.88
N TYR A 47 7.72 3.55 -6.11
CA TYR A 47 7.91 4.93 -5.65
C TYR A 47 8.72 5.79 -6.63
N ASN A 48 9.24 5.21 -7.72
CA ASN A 48 10.05 5.89 -8.72
C ASN A 48 11.24 6.67 -8.10
N VAL A 49 11.91 6.02 -7.15
CA VAL A 49 13.09 6.53 -6.46
C VAL A 49 14.32 5.69 -6.79
N ASP A 50 15.46 6.35 -6.94
CA ASP A 50 16.73 5.68 -7.18
C ASP A 50 17.31 5.16 -5.86
N LYS A 51 17.60 3.85 -5.80
CA LYS A 51 18.23 3.20 -4.66
C LYS A 51 19.51 3.88 -4.21
N GLN A 52 20.32 4.42 -5.13
CA GLN A 52 21.60 5.06 -4.78
C GLN A 52 21.42 6.36 -4.00
N ASN A 53 20.28 7.02 -4.18
CA ASN A 53 20.00 8.33 -3.61
C ASN A 53 18.97 8.28 -2.47
N TYR A 54 18.37 7.12 -2.23
CA TYR A 54 17.31 6.94 -1.25
C TYR A 54 17.89 6.54 0.10
N LYS A 55 17.70 7.40 1.09
CA LYS A 55 17.99 7.07 2.48
C LYS A 55 16.84 6.17 2.96
N GLU A 56 17.13 4.89 3.12
CA GLU A 56 16.17 3.86 3.57
C GLU A 56 15.77 4.11 5.04
N THR A 57 15.00 5.17 5.28
CA THR A 57 14.48 5.58 6.60
C THR A 57 12.98 5.84 6.53
N ILE A 58 12.29 5.63 7.66
CA ILE A 58 10.84 5.92 7.75
C ILE A 58 10.52 7.40 7.47
N PRO A 59 11.24 8.40 8.04
CA PRO A 59 10.96 9.80 7.73
C PRO A 59 11.11 10.15 6.25
N ASP A 60 12.09 9.56 5.56
CA ASP A 60 12.26 9.80 4.12
C ASP A 60 11.16 9.15 3.29
N TRP A 61 10.63 8.01 3.75
CA TRP A 61 9.47 7.38 3.15
C TRP A 61 8.20 8.21 3.31
N LEU A 62 7.92 8.71 4.51
CA LEU A 62 6.73 9.52 4.78
C LEU A 62 6.65 10.77 3.90
N LYS A 63 7.79 11.34 3.47
CA LYS A 63 7.84 12.49 2.54
C LYS A 63 7.28 12.17 1.14
N ASN A 64 7.21 10.90 0.77
CA ASN A 64 6.63 10.46 -0.50
C ASN A 64 5.11 10.32 -0.44
N LEU A 65 4.52 10.23 0.76
CA LEU A 65 3.08 10.16 0.94
C LEU A 65 2.45 11.55 0.81
N HIS A 66 1.15 11.57 0.52
CA HIS A 66 0.34 12.77 0.71
C HIS A 66 0.37 13.18 2.21
N PRO A 67 0.47 14.49 2.55
CA PRO A 67 0.62 14.94 3.94
C PRO A 67 -0.42 14.35 4.91
N ASP A 68 -1.71 14.42 4.55
CA ASP A 68 -2.79 13.85 5.38
C ASP A 68 -2.64 12.34 5.60
N ASP A 69 -2.19 11.64 4.55
CA ASP A 69 -2.05 10.19 4.60
C ASP A 69 -0.80 9.79 5.40
N ALA A 70 0.25 10.61 5.40
CA ALA A 70 1.46 10.40 6.17
C ALA A 70 1.20 10.49 7.68
N VAL A 71 0.46 11.52 8.12
CA VAL A 71 0.07 11.69 9.53
C VAL A 71 -0.75 10.50 10.01
N ARG A 72 -1.80 10.16 9.26
CA ARG A 72 -2.65 9.00 9.60
C ARG A 72 -1.86 7.70 9.61
N PHE A 73 -0.99 7.47 8.62
CA PHE A 73 -0.20 6.24 8.55
C PHE A 73 0.76 6.11 9.74
N GLU A 74 1.38 7.21 10.18
CA GLU A 74 2.26 7.21 11.35
C GLU A 74 1.50 6.81 12.63
N GLU A 75 0.30 7.34 12.83
CA GLU A 75 -0.58 6.97 13.95
C GLU A 75 -0.98 5.49 13.89
N GLU A 76 -1.41 5.02 12.72
CA GLU A 76 -1.77 3.62 12.48
C GLU A 76 -0.60 2.66 12.72
N LEU A 77 0.61 3.05 12.30
CA LEU A 77 1.83 2.27 12.49
C LEU A 77 2.20 2.19 13.97
N HIS A 78 2.20 3.31 14.69
CA HIS A 78 2.50 3.34 16.13
C HIS A 78 1.47 2.55 16.95
N HIS A 79 0.18 2.67 16.61
CA HIS A 79 -0.88 1.87 17.22
C HIS A 79 -0.62 0.38 16.98
N SER A 80 -0.33 0.00 15.74
CA SER A 80 -0.08 -1.40 15.37
C SER A 80 1.11 -1.99 16.11
N ILE A 81 2.23 -1.25 16.20
CA ILE A 81 3.42 -1.66 16.97
C ILE A 81 3.09 -1.82 18.46
N ARG A 82 2.36 -0.87 19.05
CA ARG A 82 1.97 -0.89 20.46
C ARG A 82 1.10 -2.08 20.81
N HIS A 83 0.13 -2.40 19.94
CA HIS A 83 -0.85 -3.45 20.16
C HIS A 83 -0.50 -4.79 19.49
N LYS A 84 0.60 -4.83 18.73
CA LYS A 84 1.10 -6.03 18.02
C LYS A 84 0.04 -6.63 17.09
N ILE A 85 -0.67 -5.75 16.38
CA ILE A 85 -1.72 -6.12 15.43
C ILE A 85 -1.24 -5.93 14.01
N ASN A 86 -1.68 -6.83 13.13
CA ASN A 86 -1.49 -6.66 11.69
C ASN A 86 -2.45 -5.60 11.18
N HIS A 87 -2.03 -4.83 10.18
CA HIS A 87 -2.79 -3.70 9.71
C HIS A 87 -2.87 -3.64 8.20
N LYS A 88 -4.02 -3.18 7.70
CA LYS A 88 -4.27 -2.94 6.29
C LYS A 88 -4.70 -1.50 6.11
N THR A 89 -4.00 -0.78 5.25
CA THR A 89 -4.26 0.63 5.00
C THR A 89 -4.01 0.95 3.53
N SER A 90 -4.36 2.16 3.11
CA SER A 90 -4.06 2.65 1.77
C SER A 90 -3.83 4.14 1.81
N TYR A 91 -2.84 4.62 1.08
CA TYR A 91 -2.42 6.01 1.07
C TYR A 91 -2.01 6.42 -0.34
N ARG A 92 -1.98 7.73 -0.56
CA ARG A 92 -1.54 8.35 -1.80
C ARG A 92 -0.06 8.63 -1.74
N ILE A 93 0.66 8.32 -2.81
CA ILE A 93 2.08 8.66 -2.98
C ILE A 93 2.26 9.61 -4.16
N LYS A 94 3.26 10.48 -4.11
CA LYS A 94 3.57 11.41 -5.20
C LYS A 94 3.91 10.65 -6.47
N ASN A 95 3.28 11.02 -7.58
CA ASN A 95 3.58 10.55 -8.91
C ASN A 95 4.08 11.72 -9.76
N LYS A 96 5.30 11.61 -10.30
CA LYS A 96 5.92 12.65 -11.13
C LYS A 96 5.10 13.04 -12.37
N GLN A 97 4.17 12.18 -12.82
CA GLN A 97 3.39 12.40 -14.04
C GLN A 97 1.90 12.67 -13.82
N GLN A 98 1.30 12.16 -12.74
CA GLN A 98 -0.17 12.12 -12.56
C GLN A 98 -0.64 12.69 -11.21
N GLY A 99 0.21 13.43 -10.51
CA GLY A 99 -0.07 13.97 -9.17
C GLY A 99 0.11 12.91 -8.09
N TYR A 100 -0.84 11.98 -7.95
CA TYR A 100 -0.81 10.94 -6.93
C TYR A 100 -1.18 9.56 -7.46
N LYS A 101 -0.53 8.52 -6.91
CA LYS A 101 -0.93 7.11 -7.04
C LYS A 101 -1.52 6.61 -5.73
N ASN A 102 -2.52 5.73 -5.81
CA ASN A 102 -3.09 5.06 -4.64
C ASN A 102 -2.33 3.75 -4.41
N ILE A 103 -1.73 3.62 -3.23
CA ILE A 103 -1.01 2.42 -2.79
C ILE A 103 -1.81 1.73 -1.71
N ARG A 104 -1.98 0.42 -1.85
CA ARG A 104 -2.45 -0.44 -0.75
C ARG A 104 -1.24 -0.96 0.01
N CYS A 105 -1.34 -0.94 1.33
CA CYS A 105 -0.32 -1.45 2.24
C CYS A 105 -0.92 -2.49 3.18
N TYR A 106 -0.20 -3.58 3.39
CA TYR A 106 -0.47 -4.54 4.46
C TYR A 106 0.84 -4.84 5.19
N PHE A 107 0.82 -4.83 6.52
CA PHE A 107 2.01 -5.12 7.31
C PHE A 107 1.70 -5.88 8.60
N ASN A 108 2.70 -6.62 9.03
CA ASN A 108 2.69 -7.44 10.23
C ASN A 108 3.74 -6.95 11.23
N ILE A 109 3.42 -7.08 12.51
CA ILE A 109 4.36 -6.83 13.61
C ILE A 109 4.95 -8.17 14.03
N ILE A 110 6.28 -8.29 13.93
CA ILE A 110 7.02 -9.46 14.38
C ILE A 110 7.55 -9.18 15.78
N THR A 111 7.27 -10.10 16.70
CA THR A 111 7.70 -10.03 18.09
C THR A 111 8.79 -11.05 18.41
N ASP A 112 9.60 -10.76 19.43
CA ASP A 112 10.49 -11.75 20.03
C ASP A 112 9.72 -12.74 20.94
N VAL A 113 10.45 -13.64 21.57
CA VAL A 113 9.92 -14.65 22.51
C VAL A 113 9.26 -14.04 23.75
N ASN A 114 9.55 -12.78 24.08
CA ASN A 114 8.99 -12.06 25.21
C ASN A 114 7.79 -11.18 24.80
N GLY A 115 7.37 -11.22 23.54
CA GLY A 115 6.27 -10.40 23.02
C GLY A 115 6.65 -8.94 22.74
N LYS A 116 7.94 -8.60 22.74
CA LYS A 116 8.42 -7.27 22.34
C LYS A 116 8.43 -7.18 20.82
N ALA A 117 7.85 -6.11 20.27
CA ALA A 117 7.95 -5.84 18.83
C ALA A 117 9.41 -5.55 18.46
N ILE A 118 9.94 -6.31 17.50
CA ILE A 118 11.34 -6.21 17.04
C ILE A 118 11.43 -5.80 15.57
N ARG A 119 10.36 -6.03 14.79
CA ARG A 119 10.37 -5.79 13.36
C ARG A 119 8.97 -5.57 12.82
N VAL A 120 8.87 -4.77 11.76
CA VAL A 120 7.67 -4.63 10.95
C VAL A 120 8.00 -5.08 9.54
N THR A 121 7.20 -5.98 8.96
CA THR A 121 7.37 -6.40 7.57
C THR A 121 6.05 -6.17 6.84
N GLY A 122 6.13 -5.52 5.67
CA GLY A 122 4.95 -5.16 4.92
C GLY A 122 5.15 -5.26 3.42
N VAL A 123 4.02 -5.11 2.73
CA VAL A 123 3.89 -5.16 1.29
C VAL A 123 3.07 -3.99 0.80
N ASN A 124 3.46 -3.45 -0.35
CA ASN A 124 2.80 -2.35 -1.04
C ASN A 124 2.50 -2.73 -2.49
N TRP A 125 1.35 -2.31 -3.00
CA TRP A 125 1.04 -2.44 -4.43
C TRP A 125 0.12 -1.31 -4.91
N ASP A 126 0.21 -1.01 -6.20
CA ASP A 126 -0.58 0.04 -6.84
C ASP A 126 -2.03 -0.42 -7.03
N ILE A 127 -2.97 0.40 -6.55
CA ILE A 127 -4.42 0.21 -6.72
C ILE A 127 -5.06 1.38 -7.46
N THR A 128 -4.28 2.24 -8.11
CA THR A 128 -4.75 3.46 -8.78
C THR A 128 -5.78 3.15 -9.84
N GLU A 129 -5.50 2.21 -10.74
CA GLU A 129 -6.44 1.80 -11.79
C GLU A 129 -7.76 1.29 -11.19
N ARG A 130 -7.67 0.45 -10.16
CA ARG A 130 -8.86 -0.06 -9.47
C ARG A 130 -9.69 1.07 -8.84
N VAL A 131 -9.05 2.01 -8.16
CA VAL A 131 -9.75 3.16 -7.53
C VAL A 131 -10.38 4.06 -8.60
N LEU A 132 -9.73 4.25 -9.74
CA LEU A 132 -10.28 5.02 -10.87
C LEU A 132 -11.51 4.33 -11.45
N LEU A 133 -11.43 3.03 -11.73
CA LEU A 133 -12.57 2.26 -12.23
C LEU A 133 -13.74 2.24 -11.25
N GLU A 134 -13.48 2.06 -9.96
CA GLU A 134 -14.50 2.14 -8.92
C GLU A 134 -15.18 3.52 -8.89
N SER A 135 -14.40 4.61 -9.02
CA SER A 135 -14.93 5.98 -9.09
C SER A 135 -15.76 6.25 -10.34
N GLU A 136 -15.32 5.76 -11.51
CA GLU A 136 -16.07 5.88 -12.77
C GLU A 136 -17.40 5.13 -12.70
N LEU A 137 -17.42 3.92 -12.14
CA LEU A 137 -18.64 3.15 -11.93
C LEU A 137 -19.63 3.88 -11.02
N VAL A 138 -19.16 4.49 -9.94
CA VAL A 138 -20.01 5.28 -9.03
C VAL A 138 -20.62 6.46 -9.77
N ARG A 139 -19.81 7.24 -10.50
CA ARG A 139 -20.31 8.41 -11.26
C ARG A 139 -21.30 8.01 -12.36
N ALA A 140 -21.02 6.92 -13.07
CA ALA A 140 -21.91 6.41 -14.10
C ALA A 140 -23.27 5.97 -13.52
N LYS A 141 -23.26 5.36 -12.32
CA LYS A 141 -24.47 4.98 -11.59
C LYS A 141 -25.27 6.21 -11.16
N GLU A 142 -24.62 7.18 -10.54
CA GLU A 142 -25.28 8.43 -10.09
C GLU A 142 -25.93 9.18 -11.26
N SER A 143 -25.21 9.34 -12.38
CA SER A 143 -25.78 9.98 -13.58
C SER A 143 -26.97 9.22 -14.16
N SER A 144 -26.95 7.89 -14.09
CA SER A 144 -28.07 7.07 -14.57
C SER A 144 -29.29 7.22 -13.66
N GLU A 145 -29.10 7.21 -12.35
CA GLU A 145 -30.16 7.39 -11.36
C GLU A 145 -30.80 8.79 -11.45
N GLU A 146 -30.00 9.83 -11.70
CA GLU A 146 -30.50 11.19 -11.92
C GLU A 146 -31.39 11.27 -13.16
N LYS A 147 -30.97 10.69 -14.29
CA LYS A 147 -31.79 10.64 -15.52
C LYS A 147 -33.12 9.93 -15.29
N ILE A 148 -33.11 8.80 -14.58
CA ILE A 148 -34.33 8.05 -14.23
C ILE A 148 -35.28 8.91 -13.38
N ARG A 149 -34.74 9.65 -12.41
CA ARG A 149 -35.51 10.56 -11.56
C ARG A 149 -36.17 11.67 -12.38
N ASN A 150 -35.40 12.32 -13.27
CA ASN A 150 -35.89 13.41 -14.11
C ASN A 150 -37.00 12.93 -15.06
N ILE A 151 -36.89 11.73 -15.63
CA ILE A 151 -37.95 11.14 -16.46
C ILE A 151 -39.22 10.91 -15.63
N LYS A 152 -39.09 10.35 -14.42
CA LYS A 152 -40.24 10.13 -13.53
C LYS A 152 -40.94 11.43 -13.16
N GLU A 153 -40.19 12.48 -12.82
CA GLU A 153 -40.75 13.80 -12.52
C GLU A 153 -41.43 14.44 -13.73
N CYS A 154 -40.83 14.33 -14.92
CA CYS A 154 -41.43 14.84 -16.14
C CYS A 154 -42.74 14.11 -16.47
N CYS A 155 -42.76 12.77 -16.40
CA CYS A 155 -43.98 12.00 -16.57
C CYS A 155 -45.05 12.36 -15.52
N PHE A 156 -44.69 12.50 -14.25
CA PHE A 156 -45.64 12.87 -13.20
C PHE A 156 -46.26 14.26 -13.43
N ASN A 157 -45.47 15.23 -13.92
CA ASN A 157 -45.95 16.57 -14.22
C ASN A 157 -46.78 16.66 -15.51
N LEU A 158 -46.67 15.69 -16.43
CA LEU A 158 -47.48 15.62 -17.65
C LEU A 158 -48.88 15.04 -17.43
N TYR A 159 -49.13 14.39 -16.29
CA TYR A 159 -50.42 13.80 -15.93
C TYR A 159 -51.16 14.58 -14.82
N LYS A 160 -50.72 15.81 -14.52
CA LYS A 160 -51.43 16.80 -13.71
C LYS A 160 -51.94 17.92 -14.60
#